data_AF-A0A2V8LMC0-F1
#
_entry.id   AF-A0A2V8LMC0-F1
#
_cell.length_a   1.000
_cell.length_b   1.000
_cell.length_c   1.000
_cell.angle_alpha   90.00
_cell.angle_beta   90.00
_cell.angle_gamma   90.00
#
_symmetry.space_group_name_H-M   'P 1'
#
loop_
_entity.id
_entity.type
_entity.pdbx_description
1 polymer ?
#
loop_
_entity_poly.entity_id
_entity_poly.type
_entity_poly.pdbx_seq_one_letter_code
_entity_poly.pdbx_strand_id
1 'polypeptide(L)'
;MLGKPDERPYRVAKAPYVKVLISNNSDQPIKVRVVDPYYQNRPRLFKNGVLVPYRPNIAELVRKKDADPEFVRFGRFLSLSAYSSIDLPEVDLNDWYSPLEPGSYRLVNRYRLDINGPWTADSAPLLFEVVDKH
;
A
#
# COMPACT_ATOMS: atom_id res chain seq x y z
N MET A 1 -15.75 -11.48 7.64
CA MET A 1 -14.85 -12.60 7.95
C MET A 1 -13.74 -12.08 8.85
N LEU A 2 -13.73 -12.56 10.09
CA LEU A 2 -12.71 -12.26 11.10
C LEU A 2 -11.44 -13.08 10.79
N GLY A 3 -10.26 -12.51 11.05
CA GLY A 3 -8.96 -13.18 10.85
C GLY A 3 -8.83 -14.47 11.68
N LYS A 4 -7.83 -15.28 11.35
CA LYS A 4 -7.55 -16.53 12.06
C LYS A 4 -7.33 -16.26 13.57
N PRO A 5 -7.77 -17.14 14.48
CA PRO A 5 -7.91 -16.83 15.92
C PRO A 5 -6.62 -16.49 16.68
N ASP A 6 -5.43 -16.77 16.14
CA ASP A 6 -4.17 -16.76 16.91
C ASP A 6 -3.12 -15.73 16.45
N GLU A 7 -3.41 -14.90 15.45
CA GLU A 7 -2.48 -13.83 15.04
C GLU A 7 -2.66 -12.60 15.94
N ARG A 8 -1.74 -12.40 16.89
CA ARG A 8 -1.66 -11.14 17.63
C ARG A 8 -1.36 -10.01 16.62
N PRO A 9 -2.13 -8.92 16.61
CA PRO A 9 -1.89 -7.81 15.69
C PRO A 9 -0.51 -7.19 15.95
N TYR A 10 0.16 -6.77 14.88
CA TYR A 10 1.43 -6.05 14.98
C TYR A 10 1.25 -4.79 15.82
N ARG A 11 2.12 -4.55 16.79
CA ARG A 11 2.12 -3.31 17.59
C ARG A 11 3.12 -2.32 17.02
N VAL A 12 2.64 -1.15 16.63
CA VAL A 12 3.45 -0.12 15.95
C VAL A 12 3.28 1.24 16.60
N ALA A 13 4.29 2.10 16.41
CA ALA A 13 4.22 3.50 16.80
C ALA A 13 3.29 4.31 15.86
N LYS A 14 3.03 5.58 16.19
CA LYS A 14 2.13 6.49 15.45
C LYS A 14 2.52 6.78 13.99
N ALA A 15 3.73 6.38 13.60
CA ALA A 15 4.36 6.65 12.31
C ALA A 15 4.83 5.35 11.60
N PRO A 16 3.94 4.40 11.29
CA PRO A 16 4.36 3.11 10.75
C PRO A 16 4.69 3.19 9.25
N TYR A 17 5.81 2.57 8.89
CA TYR A 17 6.12 2.19 7.51
C TYR A 17 5.56 0.80 7.24
N VAL A 18 5.04 0.60 6.03
CA VAL A 18 4.54 -0.70 5.59
C VAL A 18 5.34 -1.19 4.40
N LYS A 19 5.88 -2.39 4.54
CA LYS A 19 6.56 -3.09 3.46
C LYS A 19 5.54 -3.64 2.46
N VAL A 20 5.71 -3.31 1.19
CA VAL A 20 4.87 -3.83 0.10
C VAL A 20 5.64 -4.90 -0.65
N LEU A 21 5.04 -6.07 -0.81
CA LEU A 21 5.59 -7.18 -1.58
C LEU A 21 4.67 -7.47 -2.77
N ILE A 22 5.29 -7.75 -3.92
CA ILE A 22 4.58 -8.33 -5.07
C ILE A 22 5.08 -9.75 -5.27
N SER A 23 4.14 -10.68 -5.41
CA SER A 23 4.40 -12.09 -5.69
C SER A 23 3.91 -12.43 -7.10
N ASN A 24 4.77 -13.09 -7.87
CA ASN A 24 4.40 -13.68 -9.14
C ASN A 24 4.13 -15.17 -8.92
N ASN A 25 2.86 -15.56 -9.01
CA ASN A 25 2.43 -16.96 -8.84
C ASN A 25 2.21 -17.66 -10.20
N SER A 26 2.69 -17.07 -11.30
CA SER A 26 2.64 -17.67 -12.64
C SER A 26 3.93 -18.40 -13.00
N ASP A 27 3.87 -19.17 -14.07
CA ASP A 27 4.97 -19.90 -14.68
C ASP A 27 5.86 -19.02 -15.59
N GLN A 28 5.45 -17.77 -15.83
CA GLN A 28 6.17 -16.83 -16.69
C GLN A 28 6.78 -15.69 -15.87
N PRO A 29 7.97 -15.19 -16.24
CA PRO A 29 8.50 -13.97 -15.65
C PRO A 29 7.64 -12.76 -16.04
N ILE A 30 7.45 -11.83 -15.11
CA ILE A 30 6.74 -10.58 -15.37
C ILE A 30 7.67 -9.37 -15.20
N LYS A 31 7.40 -8.31 -15.96
CA LYS A 31 8.05 -7.00 -15.77
C LYS A 31 7.09 -6.09 -15.01
N VAL A 32 7.58 -5.53 -13.91
CA VAL A 32 6.86 -4.56 -13.10
C VAL A 32 7.51 -3.20 -13.31
N ARG A 33 6.75 -2.21 -13.76
CA ARG A 33 7.25 -0.82 -13.79
C ARG A 33 7.11 -0.25 -12.38
N VAL A 34 8.15 0.38 -11.86
CA VAL A 34 8.11 1.14 -10.60
C VAL A 34 8.37 2.60 -10.93
N VAL A 35 7.32 3.40 -10.79
CA VAL A 35 7.30 4.84 -11.07
C VAL A 35 7.17 5.62 -9.76
N ASP A 36 5.99 6.12 -9.47
CA ASP A 36 5.67 6.96 -8.32
C ASP A 36 4.75 6.20 -7.33
N PRO A 37 5.09 6.16 -6.03
CA PRO A 37 4.31 5.43 -5.04
C PRO A 37 2.89 5.98 -4.88
N TYR A 38 2.65 7.27 -5.09
CA TYR A 38 1.33 7.91 -5.01
C TYR A 38 0.47 7.64 -6.25
N TYR A 39 1.06 7.19 -7.35
CA TYR A 39 0.30 6.71 -8.50
C TYR A 39 0.02 5.21 -8.42
N GLN A 40 1.01 4.43 -7.97
CA GLN A 40 0.92 2.98 -8.02
C GLN A 40 0.30 2.34 -6.81
N ASN A 41 0.30 2.98 -5.64
CA ASN A 41 -0.36 2.45 -4.44
C ASN A 41 -1.71 3.13 -4.20
N ARG A 42 -2.66 2.40 -3.64
CA ARG A 42 -3.91 2.93 -3.09
C ARG A 42 -4.16 2.27 -1.74
N PRO A 43 -3.36 2.62 -0.71
CA PRO A 43 -3.60 2.10 0.63
C PRO A 43 -4.98 2.56 1.09
N ARG A 44 -5.76 1.69 1.72
CA ARG A 44 -7.01 2.04 2.38
C ARG A 44 -6.93 1.58 3.82
N LEU A 45 -6.88 2.57 4.71
CA LEU A 45 -6.76 2.37 6.13
C LEU A 45 -8.14 2.46 6.78
N PHE A 46 -8.45 1.51 7.65
CA PHE A 46 -9.70 1.48 8.39
C PHE A 46 -9.40 1.47 9.88
N LYS A 47 -9.99 2.39 10.65
CA LYS A 47 -9.97 2.38 12.11
C LYS A 47 -11.34 1.91 12.61
N ASN A 48 -11.38 0.81 13.36
CA ASN A 48 -12.64 0.23 13.85
C ASN A 48 -13.70 0.03 12.72
N GLY A 49 -13.24 -0.35 11.53
CA GLY A 49 -14.10 -0.55 10.34
C GLY A 49 -14.44 0.72 9.55
N VAL A 50 -14.16 1.91 10.08
CA VAL A 50 -14.39 3.19 9.38
C VAL A 50 -13.18 3.56 8.53
N LEU A 51 -13.41 3.91 7.27
CA LEU A 51 -12.35 4.35 6.36
C LEU A 51 -11.74 5.67 6.87
N VAL A 52 -10.42 5.68 7.05
CA VAL A 52 -9.66 6.88 7.37
C VAL A 52 -9.36 7.61 6.06
N PRO A 53 -9.74 8.90 5.92
CA PRO A 53 -9.46 9.65 4.70
C PRO A 53 -7.96 9.95 4.59
N TYR A 54 -7.47 10.07 3.36
CA TYR A 54 -6.14 10.61 3.11
C TYR A 54 -6.05 12.05 3.61
N ARG A 55 -4.81 12.50 3.88
CA ARG A 55 -4.53 13.92 4.05
C ARG A 55 -4.98 14.70 2.79
N PRO A 56 -5.57 15.90 2.92
CA PRO A 56 -6.15 16.62 1.79
C PRO A 56 -5.17 16.82 0.61
N ASN A 57 -3.92 17.18 0.90
CA ASN A 57 -2.87 17.37 -0.09
C ASN A 57 -2.53 16.06 -0.84
N ILE A 58 -2.55 14.91 -0.16
CA ILE A 58 -2.32 13.60 -0.79
C ILE A 58 -3.54 13.17 -1.61
N ALA A 59 -4.75 13.40 -1.11
CA ALA A 59 -5.98 13.13 -1.87
C ALA A 59 -5.97 13.91 -3.21
N GLU A 60 -5.57 15.19 -3.17
CA GLU A 60 -5.44 16.01 -4.37
C GLU A 60 -4.31 15.51 -5.29
N LEU A 61 -3.14 15.18 -4.73
CA LEU A 61 -2.00 14.65 -5.49
C LEU A 61 -2.38 13.37 -6.23
N VAL A 62 -3.01 12.42 -5.53
CA VAL A 62 -3.52 11.18 -6.08
C VAL A 62 -4.50 11.44 -7.22
N ARG A 63 -5.46 12.35 -7.01
CA ARG A 63 -6.44 12.74 -8.04
C ARG A 63 -5.77 13.33 -9.28
N LYS A 64 -4.78 14.21 -9.10
CA LYS A 64 -4.04 14.82 -10.23
C LYS A 64 -3.27 13.77 -11.02
N LYS A 65 -2.57 12.84 -10.36
CA LYS A 65 -1.82 11.77 -11.03
C LYS A 65 -2.72 10.74 -11.71
N ASP A 66 -3.91 10.49 -11.17
CA ASP A 66 -4.91 9.63 -11.82
C ASP A 66 -5.50 10.28 -13.07
N ALA A 67 -5.68 11.61 -13.07
CA ALA A 67 -6.22 12.34 -14.21
C ALA A 67 -5.18 12.56 -15.33
N ASP A 68 -3.91 12.77 -14.95
CA ASP A 68 -2.81 12.97 -15.88
C ASP A 68 -1.60 12.10 -15.49
N PRO A 69 -1.42 10.94 -16.14
CA PRO A 69 -0.29 10.05 -15.89
C PRO A 69 1.05 10.55 -16.45
N GLU A 70 1.10 11.68 -17.18
CA GLU A 70 2.37 12.20 -17.70
C GLU A 70 3.35 12.59 -16.57
N PHE A 71 2.83 12.93 -15.40
CA PHE A 71 3.61 13.23 -14.19
C PHE A 71 4.39 12.03 -13.60
N VAL A 72 4.18 10.81 -14.10
CA VAL A 72 4.83 9.58 -13.58
C VAL A 72 5.60 8.80 -14.65
N ARG A 73 6.00 9.46 -15.75
CA ARG A 73 6.63 8.83 -16.92
C ARG A 73 7.97 8.15 -16.65
N PHE A 74 8.74 8.62 -15.66
CA PHE A 74 10.04 8.04 -15.33
C PHE A 74 9.91 6.97 -14.26
N GLY A 75 10.38 5.77 -14.57
CA GLY A 75 10.40 4.65 -13.64
C GLY A 75 11.43 3.60 -14.05
N ARG A 76 11.79 2.75 -13.10
CA ARG A 76 12.63 1.57 -13.36
C ARG A 76 11.75 0.36 -13.63
N PHE A 77 12.25 -0.60 -14.39
CA PHE A 77 11.62 -1.90 -14.52
C PHE A 77 12.29 -2.89 -13.57
N LEU A 78 11.47 -3.63 -12.83
CA LEU A 78 11.90 -4.78 -12.05
C LEU A 78 11.43 -6.05 -12.78
N SER A 79 12.34 -7.00 -12.95
CA SER A 79 12.00 -8.34 -13.45
C SER A 79 11.66 -9.22 -12.26
N LEU A 80 10.48 -9.82 -12.30
CA LEU A 80 10.02 -10.75 -11.28
C LEU A 80 9.88 -12.14 -11.90
N SER A 81 10.79 -13.05 -11.55
CA SER A 81 10.80 -14.42 -12.04
C SER A 81 9.51 -15.16 -11.68
N ALA A 82 9.22 -16.23 -12.42
CA ALA A 82 8.15 -17.16 -12.08
C ALA A 82 8.26 -17.62 -10.62
N TYR A 83 7.13 -17.73 -9.93
CA TYR A 83 7.04 -18.19 -8.55
C TYR A 83 7.96 -17.47 -7.54
N SER A 84 8.22 -16.18 -7.74
CA SER A 84 9.09 -15.38 -6.87
C SER A 84 8.39 -14.13 -6.34
N SER A 85 9.00 -13.50 -5.34
CA SER A 85 8.51 -12.24 -4.76
C SER A 85 9.63 -11.21 -4.67
N ILE A 86 9.27 -9.94 -4.81
CA ILE A 86 10.19 -8.82 -4.63
C ILE A 86 9.59 -7.78 -3.70
N ASP A 87 10.49 -7.07 -3.02
CA ASP A 87 10.16 -5.90 -2.23
C ASP A 87 10.00 -4.69 -3.13
N LEU A 88 8.92 -3.94 -2.90
CA LEU A 88 8.73 -2.60 -3.45
C LEU A 88 9.18 -1.54 -2.43
N PRO A 89 9.32 -0.27 -2.85
CA PRO A 89 9.49 0.83 -1.92
C PRO A 89 8.41 0.81 -0.83
N GLU A 90 8.83 1.06 0.41
CA GLU A 90 7.94 1.11 1.56
C GLU A 90 6.92 2.24 1.42
N VAL A 91 5.77 2.06 2.05
CA VAL A 91 4.72 3.07 2.17
C VAL A 91 4.76 3.65 3.57
N ASP A 92 5.15 4.91 3.71
CA ASP A 92 5.01 5.66 4.97
C ASP A 92 3.54 6.04 5.17
N LEU A 93 2.88 5.50 6.20
CA LEU A 93 1.48 5.82 6.45
C LEU A 93 1.28 7.28 6.91
N ASN A 94 2.29 7.97 7.45
CA ASN A 94 2.18 9.39 7.80
C ASN A 94 2.18 10.32 6.59
N ASP A 95 2.77 9.89 5.49
CA ASP A 95 2.66 10.64 4.24
C ASP A 95 1.19 10.64 3.80
N TRP A 96 0.52 9.49 3.84
CA TRP A 96 -0.84 9.31 3.35
C TRP A 96 -1.92 9.79 4.32
N TYR A 97 -1.71 9.62 5.62
CA TYR A 97 -2.68 9.86 6.68
C TYR A 97 -2.09 10.81 7.74
N SER A 98 -2.95 11.51 8.48
CA SER A 98 -2.50 12.19 9.69
C SER A 98 -1.90 11.18 10.69
N PRO A 99 -1.03 11.61 11.63
CA PRO A 99 -0.50 10.72 12.65
C PRO A 99 -1.58 9.83 13.26
N LEU A 100 -1.31 8.53 13.30
CA LEU A 100 -2.34 7.57 13.69
C LEU A 100 -2.56 7.64 15.20
N GLU A 101 -3.80 7.88 15.60
CA GLU A 101 -4.23 7.79 16.98
C GLU A 101 -4.17 6.33 17.46
N PRO A 102 -3.93 6.05 18.76
CA PRO A 102 -3.97 4.70 19.28
C PRO A 102 -5.26 3.94 18.92
N GLY A 103 -5.12 2.63 18.72
CA GLY A 103 -6.22 1.71 18.42
C GLY A 103 -5.94 0.71 17.31
N SER A 104 -6.96 -0.08 16.96
CA SER A 104 -6.86 -1.16 15.97
C SER A 104 -7.16 -0.67 14.56
N TYR A 105 -6.29 -1.06 13.64
CA TYR A 105 -6.36 -0.70 12.24
C TYR A 105 -6.33 -1.93 11.33
N ARG A 106 -7.01 -1.78 10.19
CA ARG A 106 -6.92 -2.71 9.05
C ARG A 106 -6.46 -1.92 7.84
N LEU A 107 -5.36 -2.35 7.24
CA LEU A 107 -4.86 -1.80 5.99
C LEU A 107 -5.02 -2.82 4.87
N VAL A 108 -5.51 -2.37 3.73
CA VAL A 108 -5.39 -3.09 2.45
C VAL A 108 -4.74 -2.15 1.44
N ASN A 109 -4.05 -2.69 0.45
CA ASN A 109 -3.51 -1.91 -0.65
C ASN A 109 -3.84 -2.60 -1.97
N ARG A 110 -4.09 -1.81 -3.00
CA ARG A 110 -4.08 -2.28 -4.39
C ARG A 110 -2.97 -1.57 -5.13
N TYR A 111 -2.40 -2.23 -6.12
CA TYR A 111 -1.22 -1.75 -6.83
C TYR A 111 -1.47 -1.65 -8.34
N ARG A 112 -0.80 -0.72 -9.04
CA ARG A 112 -0.74 -0.67 -10.52
C ARG A 112 0.65 -1.10 -10.99
N LEU A 113 0.72 -2.20 -11.74
CA LEU A 113 1.98 -2.74 -12.28
C LEU A 113 2.56 -1.92 -13.44
N ASP A 114 1.75 -1.09 -14.10
CA ASP A 114 2.16 -0.21 -15.20
C ASP A 114 1.35 1.10 -15.23
N ILE A 115 1.82 2.08 -16.00
CA ILE A 115 1.11 3.33 -16.27
C ILE A 115 -0.16 3.01 -17.07
N ASN A 116 -1.31 3.46 -16.58
CA ASN A 116 -2.65 3.14 -17.09
C ASN A 116 -2.99 1.64 -17.08
N GLY A 117 -2.18 0.83 -16.41
CA GLY A 117 -2.47 -0.58 -16.19
C GLY A 117 -3.65 -0.78 -15.25
N PRO A 118 -4.22 -2.00 -15.24
CA PRO A 118 -5.26 -2.35 -14.29
C PRO A 118 -4.72 -2.30 -12.85
N TRP A 119 -5.63 -2.09 -11.91
CA TRP A 119 -5.35 -2.33 -10.50
C TRP A 119 -5.28 -3.83 -10.24
N THR A 120 -4.37 -4.26 -9.38
CA THR A 120 -4.45 -5.58 -8.76
C THR A 120 -5.74 -5.69 -7.94
N ALA A 121 -6.11 -6.93 -7.57
CA ALA A 121 -6.98 -7.13 -6.43
C ALA A 121 -6.39 -6.47 -5.17
N ASP A 122 -7.25 -6.23 -4.17
CA ASP A 122 -6.76 -5.82 -2.86
C ASP A 122 -5.80 -6.87 -2.30
N SER A 123 -4.75 -6.40 -1.62
CA SER A 123 -3.85 -7.23 -0.84
C SER A 123 -4.61 -7.97 0.25
N ALA A 124 -3.98 -9.02 0.81
CA ALA A 124 -4.38 -9.54 2.10
C ALA A 124 -4.43 -8.38 3.13
N PRO A 125 -5.43 -8.38 4.05
CA PRO A 125 -5.55 -7.34 5.05
C PRO A 125 -4.43 -7.45 6.09
N LEU A 126 -3.71 -6.35 6.31
CA LEU A 126 -2.77 -6.19 7.40
C LEU A 126 -3.49 -5.62 8.62
N LEU A 127 -3.51 -6.38 9.72
CA LEU A 127 -4.08 -5.97 10.99
C LEU A 127 -2.96 -5.51 11.93
N PHE A 128 -3.10 -4.31 12.50
CA PHE A 128 -2.13 -3.76 13.44
C PHE A 128 -2.79 -2.87 14.49
N GLU A 129 -2.10 -2.71 15.62
CA GLU A 129 -2.47 -1.87 16.73
C GLU A 129 -1.46 -0.73 16.84
N VAL A 130 -1.94 0.51 16.81
CA VAL A 130 -1.11 1.67 17.14
C VAL A 130 -1.13 1.87 18.64
N VAL A 131 0.05 1.91 19.25
CA VAL A 131 0.23 2.12 20.68
C VAL A 131 0.98 3.42 20.94
N ASP A 132 0.68 4.09 22.05
CA ASP A 132 1.51 5.20 22.51
C ASP A 132 2.90 4.65 22.90
N LYS A 133 3.96 5.26 22.38
CA LYS A 133 5.29 5.03 22.93
C LYS A 133 5.28 5.55 24.36
N HIS A 134 5.48 4.65 25.33
CA HIS A 134 5.87 5.02 26.69
C HIS A 134 7.33 5.49 26.68
#